data_AF-A0A536UPF1-F1
#
_entry.id   AF-A0A536UPF1-F1
#
_cell.length_a   1.000
_cell.length_b   1.000
_cell.length_c   1.000
_cell.angle_alpha   90.00
_cell.angle_beta   90.00
_cell.angle_gamma   90.00
#
_symmetry.space_group_name_H-M   'P 1'
#
loop_
_entity.id
_entity.type
_entity.pdbx_description
1 polymer ?
#
loop_
_entity_poly.entity_id
_entity_poly.type
_entity_poly.pdbx_seq_one_letter_code
_entity_poly.pdbx_strand_id
1 'polypeptide(L)'
;LDVRAVGSLNSMPLYLVSRNPNVKTVKDLSDKDRIGMPAVKISVQALALQMAAEQAFGPGQQNRLDSLTVSMAHPDAMQALLSGQSEINAHFGSPPFQYQELAKPGMHMVLNNYDVMGGAVTFNLVWTTEKFRSANPKLYGAFVMAL
;
A
#
# COMPACT_ATOMS: atom_id res chain seq x y z
N LEU A 1 3.75 24.96 11.09
CA LEU A 1 2.75 24.04 11.67
C LEU A 1 3.55 22.96 12.37
N ASP A 2 3.74 23.05 13.69
CA ASP A 2 4.40 22.00 14.48
C ASP A 2 3.39 20.84 14.64
N VAL A 3 3.50 19.84 13.77
CA VAL A 3 2.58 18.69 13.68
C VAL A 3 3.28 17.46 14.27
N ARG A 4 2.59 16.78 15.18
CA ARG A 4 3.09 15.59 15.86
C ARG A 4 2.09 14.44 15.77
N ALA A 5 2.62 13.22 15.75
CA ALA A 5 1.82 12.01 15.91
C ALA A 5 1.21 11.97 17.31
N VAL A 6 -0.06 11.60 17.38
CA VAL A 6 -0.81 11.34 18.62
C VAL A 6 -0.68 9.87 19.00
N GLY A 7 -0.85 8.98 18.03
CA GLY A 7 -0.75 7.53 18.20
C GLY A 7 -0.98 6.77 16.89
N SER A 8 -0.65 5.48 16.89
CA SER A 8 -1.04 4.55 15.83
C SER A 8 -2.54 4.29 15.89
N LEU A 9 -3.22 4.38 14.75
CA LEU A 9 -4.65 4.08 14.68
C LEU A 9 -4.89 2.60 14.40
N ASN A 10 -4.15 2.03 13.46
CA ASN A 10 -4.30 0.65 13.06
C ASN A 10 -3.05 0.08 12.39
N SER A 11 -3.03 -1.23 12.32
CA SER A 11 -2.12 -2.02 11.49
C SER A 11 -2.98 -2.79 10.49
N MET A 12 -2.77 -2.56 9.20
CA MET A 12 -3.47 -3.26 8.12
C MET A 12 -2.47 -3.70 7.06
N PRO A 13 -2.54 -4.95 6.57
CA PRO A 13 -1.65 -5.39 5.54
C PRO A 13 -2.06 -4.76 4.19
N LEU A 14 -1.07 -4.50 3.36
CA LEU A 14 -1.22 -3.99 2.01
C LEU A 14 -0.82 -5.10 1.05
N TYR A 15 -1.71 -5.43 0.12
CA TYR A 15 -1.49 -6.52 -0.83
C TYR A 15 -1.27 -5.99 -2.24
N LEU A 16 -0.30 -6.59 -2.95
CA LEU A 16 -0.25 -6.55 -4.40
C LEU A 16 -1.09 -7.71 -4.92
N VAL A 17 -2.23 -7.40 -5.52
CA VAL A 17 -3.11 -8.38 -6.17
C VAL A 17 -2.90 -8.31 -7.68
N SER A 18 -2.84 -9.47 -8.35
CA SER A 18 -2.69 -9.55 -9.80
C SER A 18 -3.73 -10.47 -10.42
N ARG A 19 -4.15 -10.15 -11.65
CA ARG A 19 -4.93 -11.02 -12.52
C ARG A 19 -4.09 -11.82 -13.50
N ASN A 20 -2.79 -11.54 -13.59
CA ASN A 20 -1.88 -12.22 -14.51
C ASN A 20 -1.45 -13.56 -13.89
N PRO A 21 -1.91 -14.72 -14.40
CA PRO A 21 -1.65 -16.02 -13.78
C PRO A 21 -0.16 -16.38 -13.76
N ASN A 22 0.66 -15.75 -14.61
CA ASN A 22 2.10 -16.00 -14.68
C ASN A 22 2.90 -15.20 -13.62
N VAL A 23 2.29 -14.21 -12.97
CA VAL A 23 2.96 -13.38 -11.96
C VAL A 23 2.65 -13.94 -10.58
N LYS A 24 3.55 -14.74 -9.99
CA LYS A 24 3.35 -15.32 -8.65
C LYS A 24 4.15 -14.60 -7.58
N THR A 25 5.24 -13.97 -7.98
CA THR A 25 6.12 -13.18 -7.13
C THR A 25 6.50 -11.88 -7.84
N VAL A 26 7.13 -10.94 -7.11
CA VAL A 26 7.65 -9.70 -7.70
C VAL A 26 8.76 -9.94 -8.75
N LYS A 27 9.37 -11.14 -8.78
CA LYS A 27 10.37 -11.53 -9.79
C LYS A 27 9.75 -11.83 -11.15
N ASP A 28 8.47 -12.18 -11.17
CA ASP A 28 7.75 -12.56 -12.38
C ASP A 28 7.16 -11.35 -13.11
N LEU A 29 7.18 -10.16 -12.47
CA LEU A 29 6.75 -8.91 -13.06
C LEU A 29 7.65 -8.52 -14.23
N SER A 30 7.02 -8.04 -15.30
CA SER A 30 7.66 -7.69 -16.56
C SER A 30 7.18 -6.32 -17.07
N ASP A 31 7.77 -5.86 -18.17
CA ASP A 31 7.37 -4.65 -18.89
C ASP A 31 5.92 -4.67 -19.43
N LYS A 32 5.28 -5.84 -19.43
CA LYS A 32 3.87 -6.04 -19.79
C LYS A 32 2.91 -5.77 -18.64
N ASP A 33 3.40 -5.69 -17.41
CA ASP A 33 2.57 -5.50 -16.22
C ASP A 33 2.41 -4.02 -15.88
N ARG A 34 1.24 -3.66 -15.35
CA ARG A 34 0.94 -2.31 -14.86
C ARG A 34 0.24 -2.39 -13.51
N ILE A 35 0.83 -1.71 -12.54
CA ILE A 35 0.45 -1.75 -11.12
C ILE A 35 -0.22 -0.43 -10.76
N GLY A 36 -1.53 -0.44 -10.52
CA GLY A 36 -2.25 0.70 -9.96
C GLY A 36 -1.85 0.92 -8.50
N MET A 37 -1.64 2.18 -8.08
CA MET A 37 -1.46 2.58 -6.67
C MET A 37 -1.68 4.09 -6.47
N PRO A 38 -1.93 4.59 -5.24
CA PRO A 38 -2.28 6.00 -5.01
C PRO A 38 -1.24 7.02 -5.46
N ALA A 39 0.04 6.78 -5.13
CA ALA A 39 1.15 7.66 -5.52
C ALA A 39 2.41 6.84 -5.83
N VAL A 40 2.93 7.00 -7.04
CA VAL A 40 4.19 6.36 -7.45
C VAL A 40 5.36 6.89 -6.63
N LYS A 41 6.35 6.03 -6.34
CA LYS A 41 7.60 6.32 -5.59
C LYS A 41 7.49 6.75 -4.13
N ILE A 42 6.36 7.32 -3.69
CA ILE A 42 6.26 7.93 -2.35
C ILE A 42 5.16 7.35 -1.47
N SER A 43 4.19 6.64 -2.04
CA SER A 43 3.17 5.98 -1.22
C SER A 43 3.78 4.84 -0.40
N VAL A 44 3.10 4.43 0.67
CA VAL A 44 3.50 3.27 1.46
C VAL A 44 3.53 1.98 0.62
N GLN A 45 2.69 1.88 -0.42
CA GLN A 45 2.71 0.80 -1.40
C GLN A 45 3.96 0.85 -2.28
N ALA A 46 4.31 2.05 -2.79
CA ALA A 46 5.54 2.22 -3.57
C ALA A 46 6.78 1.87 -2.74
N LEU A 47 6.86 2.33 -1.49
CA LEU A 47 7.96 1.98 -0.59
C LEU A 47 8.03 0.48 -0.31
N ALA A 48 6.89 -0.17 -0.04
CA ALA A 48 6.85 -1.62 0.15
C ALA A 48 7.29 -2.38 -1.12
N LEU A 49 6.90 -1.91 -2.31
CA LEU A 49 7.32 -2.50 -3.58
C LEU A 49 8.83 -2.32 -3.81
N GLN A 50 9.37 -1.16 -3.46
CA GLN A 50 10.80 -0.86 -3.58
C GLN A 50 11.64 -1.71 -2.64
N MET A 51 11.20 -1.87 -1.39
CA MET A 51 11.83 -2.80 -0.44
C MET A 51 11.77 -4.25 -0.95
N ALA A 52 10.62 -4.68 -1.48
CA ALA A 52 10.46 -6.01 -2.06
C ALA A 52 11.36 -6.21 -3.28
N ALA A 53 11.53 -5.19 -4.12
CA ALA A 53 12.42 -5.22 -5.28
C ALA A 53 13.89 -5.37 -4.84
N GLU A 54 14.34 -4.58 -3.87
CA GLU A 54 15.72 -4.70 -3.36
C GLU A 54 15.98 -6.07 -2.72
N GLN A 55 15.03 -6.61 -1.95
CA GLN A 55 15.13 -7.97 -1.40
C GLN A 55 15.18 -9.06 -2.50
N ALA A 56 14.40 -8.89 -3.58
CA ALA A 56 14.30 -9.88 -4.64
C ALA A 56 15.48 -9.84 -5.63
N PHE A 57 15.97 -8.65 -5.97
CA PHE A 57 16.93 -8.42 -7.05
C PHE A 57 18.32 -7.98 -6.57
N GLY A 58 18.47 -7.69 -5.28
CA GLY A 58 19.73 -7.33 -4.64
C GLY A 58 19.90 -5.83 -4.38
N PRO A 59 20.95 -5.44 -3.64
CA PRO A 59 21.20 -4.06 -3.23
C PRO A 59 21.21 -3.08 -4.40
N GLY A 60 20.57 -1.92 -4.23
CA GLY A 60 20.50 -0.89 -5.26
C GLY A 60 19.42 -1.10 -6.34
N GLN A 61 18.64 -2.17 -6.26
CA GLN A 61 17.55 -2.48 -7.20
C GLN A 61 16.17 -2.03 -6.73
N GLN A 62 16.09 -1.17 -5.70
CA GLN A 62 14.82 -0.72 -5.13
C GLN A 62 13.88 -0.12 -6.18
N ASN A 63 14.40 0.61 -7.16
CA ASN A 63 13.56 1.29 -8.18
C ASN A 63 13.26 0.41 -9.41
N ARG A 64 13.67 -0.87 -9.42
CA ARG A 64 13.60 -1.74 -10.61
C ARG A 64 12.17 -1.90 -11.15
N LEU A 65 11.17 -1.85 -10.26
CA LEU A 65 9.77 -2.03 -10.61
C LEU A 65 8.99 -0.71 -10.71
N ASP A 66 9.62 0.44 -10.45
CA ASP A 66 8.95 1.76 -10.44
C ASP A 66 8.27 2.08 -11.78
N SER A 67 8.88 1.67 -12.89
CA SER A 67 8.36 1.93 -14.25
C SER A 67 7.07 1.18 -14.55
N LEU A 68 6.70 0.18 -13.74
CA LEU A 68 5.45 -0.57 -13.88
C LEU A 68 4.28 0.12 -13.14
N THR A 69 4.57 1.13 -12.32
CA THR A 69 3.57 1.75 -11.43
C THR A 69 2.81 2.86 -12.12
N VAL A 70 1.50 2.93 -11.84
CA VAL A 70 0.58 3.95 -12.38
C VAL A 70 -0.19 4.57 -11.22
N SER A 71 -0.18 5.91 -11.15
CA SER A 71 -0.86 6.66 -10.08
C SER A 71 -2.35 6.73 -10.33
N MET A 72 -3.16 6.24 -9.40
CA MET A 72 -4.64 6.35 -9.42
C MET A 72 -5.24 6.02 -8.05
N ALA A 73 -6.46 6.46 -7.79
CA ALA A 73 -7.14 6.16 -6.53
C ALA A 73 -7.48 4.66 -6.43
N HIS A 74 -7.55 4.13 -5.19
CA HIS A 74 -7.86 2.71 -4.97
C HIS A 74 -9.17 2.23 -5.64
N PRO A 75 -10.29 2.98 -5.60
CA PRO A 75 -11.50 2.59 -6.34
C PRO A 75 -11.27 2.43 -7.84
N ASP A 76 -10.51 3.35 -8.44
CA ASP A 76 -10.24 3.36 -9.88
C ASP A 76 -9.29 2.22 -10.26
N ALA A 77 -8.25 1.96 -9.45
CA ALA A 77 -7.33 0.84 -9.65
C ALA A 77 -8.05 -0.51 -9.58
N MET A 78 -8.91 -0.69 -8.56
CA MET A 78 -9.72 -1.89 -8.43
C MET A 78 -10.65 -2.06 -9.63
N GLN A 79 -11.36 -1.00 -10.03
CA GLN A 79 -12.25 -1.07 -11.20
C GLN A 79 -11.48 -1.43 -12.48
N ALA A 80 -10.33 -0.80 -12.71
CA ALA A 80 -9.49 -1.07 -13.86
C ALA A 80 -9.00 -2.53 -13.88
N LEU A 81 -8.51 -3.02 -12.74
CA LEU A 81 -8.06 -4.40 -12.56
C LEU A 81 -9.20 -5.39 -12.81
N LEU A 82 -10.35 -5.19 -12.18
CA LEU A 82 -11.51 -6.08 -12.28
C LEU A 82 -12.17 -6.07 -13.67
N SER A 83 -12.10 -4.95 -14.41
CA SER A 83 -12.66 -4.86 -15.75
C SER A 83 -11.97 -5.78 -16.75
N GLY A 84 -10.68 -6.05 -16.54
CA GLY A 84 -9.83 -6.81 -17.46
C GLY A 84 -9.53 -6.11 -18.80
N GLN A 85 -10.14 -4.95 -19.06
CA GLN A 85 -10.05 -4.20 -20.32
C GLN A 85 -8.97 -3.10 -20.29
N SER A 86 -8.54 -2.71 -19.09
CA SER A 86 -7.42 -1.77 -18.89
C SER A 86 -6.07 -2.47 -19.03
N GLU A 87 -5.02 -1.69 -19.29
CA GLU A 87 -3.63 -2.13 -19.15
C GLU A 87 -3.27 -2.51 -17.71
N ILE A 88 -4.02 -1.99 -16.71
CA ILE A 88 -3.86 -2.36 -15.30
C ILE A 88 -4.17 -3.85 -15.13
N ASN A 89 -3.17 -4.59 -14.68
CA ASN A 89 -3.27 -6.02 -14.42
C ASN A 89 -2.80 -6.42 -13.01
N ALA A 90 -2.36 -5.44 -12.22
CA ALA A 90 -2.15 -5.58 -10.80
C ALA A 90 -2.54 -4.29 -10.05
N HIS A 91 -2.89 -4.41 -8.78
CA HIS A 91 -3.17 -3.30 -7.88
C HIS A 91 -2.46 -3.53 -6.55
N PHE A 92 -1.67 -2.55 -6.12
CA PHE A 92 -1.16 -2.52 -4.76
C PHE A 92 -2.15 -1.74 -3.89
N GLY A 93 -3.04 -2.48 -3.24
CA GLY A 93 -4.19 -1.94 -2.53
C GLY A 93 -4.02 -1.85 -1.02
N SER A 94 -5.05 -1.29 -0.39
CA SER A 94 -5.33 -1.44 1.04
C SER A 94 -6.73 -2.05 1.21
N PRO A 95 -7.10 -2.50 2.42
CA PRO A 95 -8.49 -2.83 2.72
C PRO A 95 -9.44 -1.64 2.45
N PRO A 96 -10.68 -1.89 2.02
CA PRO A 96 -11.25 -3.21 1.71
C PRO A 96 -10.97 -3.72 0.28
N PHE A 97 -10.38 -2.90 -0.59
CA PHE A 97 -10.26 -3.15 -2.03
C PHE A 97 -9.55 -4.46 -2.36
N GLN A 98 -8.38 -4.71 -1.74
CA GLN A 98 -7.61 -5.93 -1.96
C GLN A 98 -8.39 -7.22 -1.61
N TYR A 99 -9.28 -7.16 -0.61
CA TYR A 99 -10.10 -8.31 -0.23
C TYR A 99 -11.22 -8.54 -1.24
N GLN A 100 -11.80 -7.46 -1.77
CA GLN A 100 -12.83 -7.55 -2.81
C GLN A 100 -12.26 -8.09 -4.12
N GLU A 101 -11.01 -7.76 -4.44
CA GLU A 101 -10.29 -8.29 -5.60
C GLU A 101 -10.02 -9.78 -5.45
N LEU A 102 -9.44 -10.20 -4.31
CA LEU A 102 -9.14 -11.60 -4.02
C LEU A 102 -10.38 -12.50 -3.96
N ALA A 103 -11.56 -11.92 -3.74
CA ALA A 103 -12.83 -12.65 -3.82
C ALA A 103 -13.28 -12.95 -5.27
N LYS A 104 -12.62 -12.41 -6.30
CA LYS A 104 -12.95 -12.64 -7.70
C LYS A 104 -12.12 -13.79 -8.30
N PRO A 105 -12.71 -14.62 -9.19
CA PRO A 105 -11.97 -15.66 -9.89
C PRO A 105 -10.79 -15.09 -10.70
N GLY A 106 -9.66 -15.80 -10.68
CA GLY A 106 -8.46 -15.42 -11.43
C GLY A 106 -7.60 -14.33 -10.78
N MET A 107 -7.97 -13.87 -9.59
CA MET A 107 -7.15 -12.94 -8.79
C MET A 107 -6.34 -13.71 -7.76
N HIS A 108 -5.08 -13.31 -7.57
CA HIS A 108 -4.22 -13.86 -6.52
C HIS A 108 -3.29 -12.80 -5.96
N MET A 109 -2.87 -13.02 -4.71
CA MET A 109 -1.90 -12.17 -4.03
C MET A 109 -0.48 -12.51 -4.53
N VAL A 110 0.27 -11.47 -4.90
CA VAL A 110 1.67 -11.54 -5.34
C VAL A 110 2.62 -11.12 -4.22
N LEU A 111 2.19 -10.16 -3.40
CA LEU A 111 2.98 -9.61 -2.30
C LEU A 111 2.06 -9.21 -1.15
N ASN A 112 2.52 -9.45 0.08
CA ASN A 112 1.99 -8.88 1.30
C ASN A 112 3.10 -8.02 1.95
N ASN A 113 2.82 -6.74 2.23
CA ASN A 113 3.83 -5.83 2.75
C ASN A 113 4.42 -6.28 4.10
N TYR A 114 3.68 -7.02 4.93
CA TYR A 114 4.19 -7.51 6.20
C TYR A 114 5.35 -8.49 6.03
N ASP A 115 5.33 -9.31 4.98
CA ASP A 115 6.41 -10.25 4.69
C ASP A 115 7.69 -9.49 4.28
N VAL A 116 7.53 -8.35 3.63
CA VAL A 116 8.63 -7.45 3.23
C VAL A 116 9.20 -6.70 4.43
N MET A 117 8.33 -6.24 5.33
CA MET A 117 8.70 -5.38 6.47
C MET A 117 9.05 -6.18 7.74
N GLY A 118 8.99 -7.52 7.68
CA GLY A 118 9.33 -8.39 8.79
C GLY A 118 8.27 -8.48 9.89
N GLY A 119 7.03 -8.09 9.60
CA GLY A 119 5.91 -8.14 10.54
C GLY A 119 4.85 -7.07 10.30
N ALA A 120 3.89 -7.01 11.23
CA ALA A 120 2.83 -6.03 11.21
C ALA A 120 3.39 -4.61 11.39
N VAL A 121 2.99 -3.68 10.52
CA VAL A 121 3.38 -2.26 10.58
C VAL A 121 2.17 -1.35 10.72
N THR A 122 2.37 -0.16 11.29
CA THR A 122 1.32 0.86 11.36
C THR A 122 0.94 1.34 9.96
N PHE A 123 -0.36 1.39 9.66
CA PHE A 123 -0.86 1.93 8.38
C PHE A 123 -1.34 3.37 8.54
N ASN A 124 -2.23 3.65 9.49
CA ASN A 124 -2.71 5.00 9.76
C ASN A 124 -2.21 5.51 11.12
N LEU A 125 -1.92 6.81 11.15
CA LEU A 125 -1.56 7.55 12.35
C LEU A 125 -2.60 8.65 12.56
N VAL A 126 -2.99 8.87 13.81
CA VAL A 126 -3.65 10.12 14.17
C VAL A 126 -2.57 11.14 14.49
N TRP A 127 -2.72 12.36 13.97
CA TRP A 127 -1.79 13.46 14.17
C TRP A 127 -2.56 14.75 14.49
N THR A 128 -1.90 15.65 15.20
CA THR A 128 -2.44 16.98 15.50
C THR A 128 -1.33 18.00 15.63
N THR A 129 -1.70 19.28 15.73
CA THR A 129 -0.73 20.36 15.95
C THR A 129 -0.40 20.52 17.43
N GLU A 130 0.82 20.95 17.73
CA GLU A 130 1.26 21.39 19.07
C GLU A 130 0.25 22.36 19.69
N LYS A 131 -0.23 23.32 18.90
CA LYS A 131 -1.24 24.31 19.33
C LYS A 131 -2.53 23.65 19.81
N PHE A 132 -3.08 22.70 19.05
CA PHE A 132 -4.33 22.03 19.44
C PHE A 132 -4.14 21.23 20.73
N ARG A 133 -3.04 20.48 20.83
CA ARG A 133 -2.68 19.70 22.03
C ARG A 133 -2.56 20.60 23.27
N SER A 134 -1.80 21.68 23.17
CA SER A 134 -1.53 22.60 24.29
C SER A 134 -2.75 23.44 24.69
N ALA A 135 -3.59 23.84 23.74
CA ALA A 135 -4.81 24.60 24.04
C ALA A 135 -5.94 23.72 24.60
N ASN A 136 -5.93 22.40 24.33
CA ASN A 136 -7.01 21.49 24.71
C ASN A 136 -6.49 20.23 25.43
N PRO A 137 -5.72 20.36 26.53
CA PRO A 137 -5.02 19.22 27.14
C PRO A 137 -5.97 18.13 27.65
N LYS A 138 -7.16 18.50 28.17
CA LYS A 138 -8.17 17.54 28.63
C LYS A 138 -8.80 16.76 27.47
N LEU A 139 -9.17 17.45 26.38
CA LEU A 139 -9.75 16.81 25.21
C LEU A 139 -8.72 15.91 24.51
N TYR A 140 -7.48 16.40 24.38
CA TYR A 140 -6.38 15.60 23.85
C TYR A 140 -6.17 14.33 24.69
N GLY A 141 -6.11 14.45 26.02
CA GLY A 141 -5.97 13.30 26.92
C GLY A 141 -7.12 12.31 26.81
N ALA A 142 -8.37 12.80 26.78
CA ALA A 142 -9.55 11.95 26.61
C ALA A 142 -9.53 11.21 25.26
N PHE A 143 -9.14 11.89 24.18
CA PHE A 143 -9.00 11.27 22.87
C PHE A 143 -7.90 10.21 22.84
N VAL A 144 -6.72 10.50 23.40
CA VAL A 144 -5.62 9.52 23.49
C VAL A 144 -6.02 8.27 24.27
N MET A 145 -6.78 8.41 25.36
CA MET A 145 -7.27 7.25 26.12
C MET A 145 -8.34 6.43 25.38
N ALA A 146 -8.98 7.01 24.37
CA ALA A 146 -10.03 6.36 23.59
C ALA A 146 -9.53 5.73 22.27
N LEU A 147 -8.29 6.01 21.87
CA LEU A 147 -7.60 5.35 20.76
C LEU A 147 -7.20 3.93 21.13
#